data_AF-A0AAD4QF01-F1
#
_entry.id   AF-A0AAD4QF01-F1
#
_cell.length_a   1.000
_cell.length_b   1.000
_cell.length_c   1.000
_cell.angle_alpha   90.00
_cell.angle_beta   90.00
_cell.angle_gamma   90.00
#
_symmetry.space_group_name_H-M   'P 1'
#
loop_
_entity.id
_entity.type
_entity.pdbx_description
1 polymer ?
#
loop_
_entity_poly.entity_id
_entity_poly.type
_entity_poly.pdbx_seq_one_letter_code
_entity_poly.pdbx_strand_id
1 'polypeptide(L)'
;MVNIYLNVDGSTFLSIPDSDVRRLSTRPFKWLRFVMFSICGTRGHLSMMPDGPAIDYNSTLLNGVIDLHYEPSGKVSFMDQLALSCRYIQRIVEDRSSCYYRRSLPAISGIDDTHNGVLLAKAVHSMLAHGEVAFLKTPNYGLDPTDIPRVDLGQVRKDHFTLQHLKEPREYNPGRSHRIRGHGKHAPNSLPHAIILDYMYGVAVYKQWGRKDSNVH
;
A
#
# COMPACT_ATOMS: atom_id res chain seq x y z
N MET A 1 19.35 -2.59 -1.75
CA MET A 1 18.57 -1.32 -1.67
C MET A 1 17.79 -1.16 -2.96
N VAL A 2 16.54 -0.71 -2.90
CA VAL A 2 15.70 -0.43 -4.07
C VAL A 2 15.31 1.04 -4.04
N ASN A 3 15.73 1.80 -5.04
CA ASN A 3 15.36 3.21 -5.18
C ASN A 3 14.28 3.32 -6.24
N ILE A 4 13.22 4.08 -5.95
CA ILE A 4 12.17 4.36 -6.93
C ILE A 4 12.14 5.86 -7.17
N TYR A 5 12.24 6.23 -8.43
CA TYR A 5 12.12 7.58 -8.95
C TYR A 5 10.73 7.77 -9.52
N LEU A 6 10.15 8.94 -9.27
CA LEU A 6 8.92 9.35 -9.91
C LEU A 6 9.30 10.41 -10.95
N ASN A 7 8.81 10.25 -12.18
CA ASN A 7 9.19 11.08 -13.35
C ASN A 7 8.64 12.51 -13.30
N VAL A 8 8.63 13.14 -12.12
CA VAL A 8 8.19 14.52 -11.91
C VAL A 8 9.41 15.43 -11.75
N ASP A 9 10.50 14.98 -11.09
CA ASP A 9 11.68 15.86 -10.82
C ASP A 9 13.04 15.13 -10.85
N GLY A 10 13.10 13.86 -11.28
CA GLY A 10 14.34 13.07 -11.33
C GLY A 10 14.96 12.73 -9.96
N SER A 11 14.31 13.11 -8.86
CA SER A 11 14.72 12.78 -7.50
C SER A 11 14.21 11.40 -7.06
N THR A 12 14.98 10.75 -6.17
CA THR A 12 14.56 9.50 -5.55
C THR A 12 13.36 9.75 -4.64
N PHE A 13 12.23 9.12 -4.96
CA PHE A 13 10.98 9.27 -4.24
C PHE A 13 10.89 8.30 -3.05
N LEU A 14 11.33 7.05 -3.24
CA LEU A 14 11.42 6.02 -2.19
C LEU A 14 12.79 5.35 -2.19
N SER A 15 13.29 4.99 -1.00
CA SER A 15 14.45 4.11 -0.85
C SER A 15 14.15 3.01 0.17
N ILE A 16 14.04 1.76 -0.29
CA ILE A 16 13.57 0.62 0.49
C ILE A 16 14.68 -0.45 0.56
N PRO A 17 15.06 -0.95 1.76
CA PRO A 17 15.96 -2.08 1.87
C PRO A 17 15.42 -3.31 1.13
N ASP A 18 16.28 -4.03 0.40
CA ASP A 18 15.82 -5.21 -0.35
C ASP A 18 15.34 -6.34 0.60
N SER A 19 15.87 -6.39 1.82
CA SER A 19 15.38 -7.27 2.89
C SER A 19 13.91 -7.01 3.21
N ASP A 20 13.48 -5.75 3.29
CA ASP A 20 12.09 -5.38 3.55
C ASP A 20 11.19 -5.76 2.38
N VAL A 21 11.62 -5.50 1.13
CA VAL A 21 10.86 -5.88 -0.07
C VAL A 21 10.62 -7.39 -0.10
N ARG A 22 11.65 -8.20 0.14
CA ARG A 22 11.56 -9.67 0.16
C ARG A 22 10.73 -10.20 1.32
N ARG A 23 10.78 -9.52 2.46
CA ARG A 23 9.99 -9.87 3.65
C ARG A 23 8.50 -9.60 3.47
N LEU A 24 8.16 -8.56 2.71
CA LEU A 24 6.76 -8.12 2.51
C LEU A 24 6.08 -8.79 1.31
N SER A 25 6.85 -9.28 0.32
CA SER A 25 6.29 -9.94 -0.86
C SER A 25 7.17 -11.04 -1.44
N THR A 26 6.54 -12.14 -1.87
CA THR A 26 7.17 -13.17 -2.71
C THR A 26 7.29 -12.74 -4.17
N ARG A 27 6.64 -11.62 -4.57
CA ARG A 27 6.71 -10.99 -5.89
C ARG A 27 7.13 -9.51 -5.75
N PRO A 28 8.43 -9.24 -5.51
CA PRO A 28 8.95 -7.90 -5.25
C PRO A 28 8.43 -6.80 -6.18
N PHE A 29 8.54 -6.97 -7.49
CA PHE A 29 8.16 -5.92 -8.44
C PHE A 29 6.65 -5.70 -8.53
N LYS A 30 5.82 -6.74 -8.33
CA LYS A 30 4.37 -6.56 -8.19
C LYS A 30 4.03 -5.72 -6.97
N TRP A 31 4.70 -5.99 -5.84
CA TRP A 31 4.51 -5.24 -4.60
C TRP A 31 4.98 -3.79 -4.74
N LEU A 32 6.16 -3.56 -5.31
CA LEU A 32 6.67 -2.20 -5.56
C LEU A 32 5.75 -1.41 -6.50
N ARG A 33 5.18 -2.05 -7.53
CA ARG A 33 4.19 -1.42 -8.42
C ARG A 33 2.92 -1.05 -7.65
N PHE A 34 2.42 -1.95 -6.80
CA PHE A 34 1.27 -1.66 -5.95
C PHE A 34 1.57 -0.52 -4.96
N VAL A 35 2.76 -0.51 -4.35
CA VAL A 35 3.22 0.58 -3.48
C VAL A 35 3.14 1.92 -4.20
N MET A 36 3.69 2.01 -5.41
CA MET A 36 3.65 3.26 -6.17
C MET A 36 2.23 3.65 -6.58
N PHE A 37 1.39 2.69 -6.98
CA PHE A 37 -0.04 2.93 -7.18
C PHE A 37 -0.71 3.51 -5.92
N SER A 38 -0.43 2.93 -4.75
CA SER A 38 -1.02 3.31 -3.47
C SER A 38 -0.63 4.74 -3.05
N ILE A 39 0.59 5.17 -3.41
CA ILE A 39 1.09 6.51 -3.14
C ILE A 39 0.59 7.52 -4.17
N CYS A 40 0.75 7.23 -5.46
CA CYS A 40 0.43 8.16 -6.54
C CYS A 40 -1.08 8.28 -6.81
N GLY A 41 -1.89 7.35 -6.31
CA GLY A 41 -3.33 7.32 -6.56
C GLY A 41 -3.70 7.06 -8.03
N THR A 42 -2.75 6.58 -8.83
CA THR A 42 -2.93 6.29 -10.25
C THR A 42 -2.15 5.05 -10.65
N ARG A 43 -2.71 4.27 -11.58
CA ARG A 43 -2.08 3.07 -12.15
C ARG A 43 -0.85 3.46 -12.95
N GLY A 44 0.05 2.52 -13.14
CA GLY A 44 1.31 2.76 -13.82
C GLY A 44 2.14 1.50 -13.94
N HIS A 45 3.40 1.68 -14.31
CA HIS A 45 4.34 0.59 -14.43
C HIS A 45 5.72 0.99 -13.93
N LEU A 46 6.53 -0.01 -13.60
CA LEU A 46 7.93 0.16 -13.24
C LEU A 46 8.80 -0.14 -14.46
N SER A 47 9.78 0.71 -14.71
CA SER A 47 10.81 0.58 -15.73
C SER A 47 12.20 0.69 -15.08
N MET A 48 13.23 0.12 -15.72
CA MET A 48 14.63 0.23 -15.25
C MET A 48 15.30 1.53 -15.70
N MET A 49 14.64 2.28 -16.60
CA MET A 49 15.12 3.53 -17.18
C MET A 49 13.93 4.46 -17.37
N PRO A 50 14.12 5.79 -17.35
CA PRO A 50 13.06 6.74 -17.71
C PRO A 50 12.48 6.42 -19.09
N ASP A 51 11.15 6.40 -19.20
CA ASP A 51 10.39 6.11 -20.42
C ASP A 51 10.73 4.74 -21.04
N GLY A 52 11.23 3.82 -20.21
CA GLY A 52 11.65 2.49 -20.60
C GLY A 52 10.49 1.50 -20.66
N PRO A 53 10.71 0.30 -21.23
CA PRO A 53 9.70 -0.74 -21.21
C PRO A 53 9.41 -1.20 -19.78
N ALA A 54 8.15 -1.60 -19.54
CA ALA A 54 7.75 -2.19 -18.28
C ALA A 54 8.54 -3.45 -17.95
N ILE A 55 8.96 -3.56 -16.69
CA ILE A 55 9.61 -4.76 -16.15
C ILE A 55 8.64 -5.93 -16.16
N ASP A 56 9.15 -7.14 -16.47
CA ASP A 56 8.39 -8.36 -16.25
C ASP A 56 8.32 -8.68 -14.75
N TYR A 57 7.17 -8.37 -14.15
CA TYR A 57 6.87 -8.58 -12.74
C TYR A 57 6.89 -10.04 -12.28
N ASN A 58 6.85 -11.01 -13.21
CA ASN A 58 6.75 -12.44 -12.87
C ASN A 58 8.10 -13.16 -12.95
N SER A 59 9.02 -12.71 -13.79
CA SER A 59 10.29 -13.40 -14.03
C SER A 59 11.51 -12.64 -13.53
N THR A 60 11.40 -11.32 -13.33
CA THR A 60 12.55 -10.49 -12.94
C THR A 60 12.92 -10.74 -11.47
N LEU A 61 14.21 -11.02 -11.22
CA LEU A 61 14.75 -11.21 -9.88
C LEU A 61 15.22 -9.87 -9.31
N LEU A 62 14.86 -9.61 -8.05
CA LEU A 62 15.43 -8.49 -7.30
C LEU A 62 16.86 -8.86 -6.92
N ASN A 63 17.89 -8.17 -7.42
CA ASN A 63 19.29 -8.43 -7.14
C ASN A 63 20.08 -7.13 -6.94
N GLY A 64 20.78 -6.99 -5.83
CA GLY A 64 21.68 -5.86 -5.57
C GLY A 64 20.97 -4.53 -5.31
N VAL A 65 21.64 -3.43 -5.71
CA VAL A 65 21.04 -2.09 -5.73
C VAL A 65 20.35 -1.91 -7.08
N ILE A 66 19.08 -1.52 -7.06
CA ILE A 66 18.27 -1.34 -8.26
C ILE A 66 17.60 0.02 -8.21
N ASP A 67 17.71 0.76 -9.31
CA ASP A 67 17.01 2.01 -9.56
C ASP A 67 15.83 1.74 -10.50
N LEU A 68 14.65 2.17 -10.08
CA LEU A 68 13.39 1.96 -10.79
C LEU A 68 12.70 3.29 -11.06
N HIS A 69 12.04 3.40 -12.19
CA HIS A 69 11.23 4.55 -12.54
C HIS A 69 9.76 4.13 -12.54
N TYR A 70 8.92 4.85 -11.80
CA TYR A 70 7.48 4.65 -11.87
C TYR A 70 6.85 5.63 -12.86
N GLU A 71 6.17 5.08 -13.85
CA GLU A 71 5.51 5.82 -14.91
C GLU A 71 3.98 5.75 -14.71
N PRO A 72 3.37 6.81 -14.14
CA PRO A 72 1.93 6.86 -13.94
C PRO A 72 1.21 6.98 -15.29
N SER A 73 0.17 6.18 -15.49
CA SER A 73 -0.67 6.20 -16.70
C SER A 73 -1.71 7.33 -16.71
N GLY A 74 -1.76 8.14 -15.67
CA GLY A 74 -2.74 9.22 -15.51
C GLY A 74 -2.27 10.27 -14.53
N LYS A 75 -3.14 11.25 -14.24
CA LYS A 75 -2.84 12.33 -13.30
C LYS A 75 -2.49 11.77 -11.93
N VAL A 76 -1.34 12.17 -11.39
CA VAL A 76 -0.93 11.81 -10.04
C VAL A 76 -1.77 12.59 -9.02
N SER A 77 -2.33 11.87 -8.05
CA SER A 77 -2.98 12.41 -6.86
C SER A 77 -2.16 11.96 -5.65
N PHE A 78 -1.12 12.75 -5.37
CA PHE A 78 -0.25 12.52 -4.22
C PHE A 78 -1.04 12.59 -2.92
N MET A 79 -0.51 11.91 -1.91
CA MET A 79 -1.08 11.91 -0.57
C MET A 79 -0.90 13.30 0.02
N ASP A 80 -2.01 14.00 0.23
CA ASP A 80 -2.03 15.22 1.01
C ASP A 80 -1.89 14.83 2.50
N GLN A 81 -0.68 14.94 3.04
CA GLN A 81 -0.41 14.68 4.45
C GLN A 81 -1.15 15.66 5.38
N LEU A 82 -1.63 16.80 4.85
CA LEU A 82 -2.30 17.86 5.58
C LEU A 82 -3.83 17.79 5.45
N ALA A 83 -4.38 16.78 4.78
CA ALA A 83 -5.82 16.58 4.69
C ALA A 83 -6.39 16.04 6.03
N LEU A 84 -6.30 16.86 7.08
CA LEU A 84 -6.94 16.69 8.40
C LEU A 84 -8.34 17.33 8.42
N SER A 85 -8.98 17.51 7.26
CA SER A 85 -10.33 18.09 7.18
C SER A 85 -11.40 17.00 7.16
N CYS A 86 -12.62 17.28 7.62
CA CYS A 86 -13.75 16.34 7.55
C CYS A 86 -14.08 15.85 6.11
N ARG A 87 -13.46 16.45 5.07
CA ARG A 87 -13.61 16.08 3.66
C ARG A 87 -12.47 15.25 3.10
N TYR A 88 -11.45 14.91 3.88
CA TYR A 88 -10.28 14.20 3.36
C TYR A 88 -10.65 12.86 2.72
N ILE A 89 -11.54 12.08 3.36
CA ILE A 89 -12.00 10.80 2.83
C ILE A 89 -12.74 11.00 1.50
N GLN A 90 -13.64 11.99 1.45
CA GLN A 90 -14.37 12.32 0.23
C GLN A 90 -13.40 12.72 -0.88
N ARG A 91 -12.39 13.53 -0.56
CA ARG A 91 -11.37 13.96 -1.53
C ARG A 91 -10.55 12.80 -2.06
N ILE A 92 -10.11 11.88 -1.19
CA ILE A 92 -9.43 10.64 -1.59
C ILE A 92 -10.30 9.84 -2.55
N VAL A 93 -11.59 9.69 -2.25
CA VAL A 93 -12.51 8.96 -3.12
C VAL A 93 -12.69 9.67 -4.46
N GLU A 94 -12.92 10.97 -4.46
CA GLU A 94 -13.07 11.77 -5.69
C GLU A 94 -11.83 11.62 -6.58
N ASP A 95 -10.64 11.91 -6.03
CA ASP A 95 -9.39 11.96 -6.78
C ASP A 95 -8.96 10.58 -7.30
N ARG A 96 -9.27 9.50 -6.57
CA ARG A 96 -8.83 8.14 -6.90
C ARG A 96 -9.90 7.23 -7.49
N SER A 97 -11.16 7.67 -7.53
CA SER A 97 -12.31 6.85 -7.96
C SER A 97 -12.12 6.22 -9.34
N SER A 98 -11.48 6.94 -10.27
CA SER A 98 -11.19 6.49 -11.63
C SER A 98 -10.29 5.25 -11.70
N CYS A 99 -9.53 4.97 -10.64
CA CYS A 99 -8.64 3.80 -10.57
C CYS A 99 -9.32 2.50 -10.14
N TYR A 100 -10.55 2.61 -9.63
CA TYR A 100 -11.34 1.51 -9.09
C TYR A 100 -12.58 1.27 -9.98
N TYR A 101 -13.07 0.03 -9.97
CA TYR A 101 -14.30 -0.28 -10.69
C TYR A 101 -15.48 0.48 -10.05
N ARG A 102 -16.40 1.02 -10.85
CA ARG A 102 -17.55 1.79 -10.34
C ARG A 102 -18.37 1.02 -9.28
N ARG A 103 -18.46 -0.31 -9.38
CA ARG A 103 -19.14 -1.18 -8.40
C ARG A 103 -18.38 -1.36 -7.06
N SER A 104 -17.11 -0.96 -7.02
CA SER A 104 -16.26 -1.04 -5.82
C SER A 104 -16.12 0.30 -5.08
N LEU A 105 -16.73 1.36 -5.61
CA LEU A 105 -16.70 2.67 -4.97
C LEU A 105 -17.66 2.70 -3.78
N PRO A 106 -17.21 3.17 -2.61
CA PRO A 106 -18.09 3.37 -1.48
C PRO A 106 -19.11 4.47 -1.73
N ALA A 107 -20.35 4.24 -1.29
CA ALA A 107 -21.26 5.34 -0.98
C ALA A 107 -20.88 5.89 0.39
N ILE A 108 -19.85 6.74 0.45
CA ILE A 108 -19.39 7.31 1.72
C ILE A 108 -20.39 8.34 2.20
N SER A 109 -21.06 8.07 3.32
CA SER A 109 -22.00 9.02 3.94
C SER A 109 -21.31 10.12 4.77
N GLY A 110 -19.99 10.04 4.94
CA GLY A 110 -19.18 11.02 5.67
C GLY A 110 -18.07 10.37 6.49
N ILE A 111 -17.37 11.16 7.32
CA ILE A 111 -16.30 10.67 8.19
C ILE A 111 -16.80 9.70 9.27
N ASP A 112 -18.04 9.86 9.71
CA ASP A 112 -18.68 9.02 10.74
C ASP A 112 -19.24 7.70 10.19
N ASP A 113 -19.08 7.43 8.90
CA ASP A 113 -19.42 6.13 8.35
C ASP A 113 -18.54 5.05 8.99
N THR A 114 -19.16 4.09 9.68
CA THR A 114 -18.45 2.99 10.34
C THR A 114 -17.60 2.16 9.38
N HIS A 115 -17.91 2.17 8.08
CA HIS A 115 -17.09 1.54 7.06
C HIS A 115 -15.76 2.26 6.84
N ASN A 116 -15.58 3.49 7.31
CA ASN A 116 -14.31 4.21 7.22
C ASN A 116 -13.38 3.93 8.41
N GLY A 117 -13.86 3.23 9.44
CA GLY A 117 -13.14 2.97 10.68
C GLY A 117 -12.72 1.50 10.85
N VAL A 118 -11.67 1.28 11.63
CA VAL A 118 -11.31 -0.05 12.15
C VAL A 118 -11.08 0.07 13.65
N LEU A 119 -11.77 -0.77 14.42
CA LEU A 119 -11.49 -0.88 15.85
C LEU A 119 -10.20 -1.67 16.07
N LEU A 120 -9.22 -1.06 16.74
CA LEU A 120 -7.89 -1.63 16.94
C LEU A 120 -7.51 -1.64 18.42
N ALA A 121 -6.74 -2.66 18.81
CA ALA A 121 -6.03 -2.63 20.09
C ALA A 121 -5.08 -1.41 20.12
N LYS A 122 -4.93 -0.80 21.30
CA LYS A 122 -4.12 0.42 21.50
C LYS A 122 -2.73 0.34 20.87
N ALA A 123 -2.06 -0.82 21.00
CA ALA A 123 -0.73 -1.04 20.42
C ALA A 123 -0.75 -0.97 18.88
N VAL A 124 -1.68 -1.67 18.22
CA VAL A 124 -1.78 -1.70 16.75
C VAL A 124 -2.20 -0.32 16.21
N HIS A 125 -3.12 0.35 16.90
CA HIS A 125 -3.50 1.73 16.56
C HIS A 125 -2.29 2.68 16.59
N SER A 126 -1.46 2.56 17.64
CA SER A 126 -0.23 3.35 17.75
C SER A 126 0.75 3.05 16.61
N MET A 127 1.00 1.76 16.32
CA MET A 127 1.88 1.37 15.21
C MET A 127 1.37 1.90 13.85
N LEU A 128 0.06 1.85 13.61
CA LEU A 128 -0.56 2.35 12.38
C LEU A 128 -0.37 3.87 12.23
N ALA A 129 -0.57 4.63 13.32
CA ALA A 129 -0.37 6.08 13.32
C ALA A 129 1.07 6.50 12.96
N HIS A 130 2.05 5.72 13.41
CA HIS A 130 3.47 5.92 13.12
C HIS A 130 3.92 5.34 11.76
N GLY A 131 3.04 4.70 10.99
CA GLY A 131 3.39 4.07 9.71
C GLY A 131 4.21 2.78 9.85
N GLU A 132 4.28 2.19 11.05
CA GLU A 132 5.04 0.95 11.29
C GLU A 132 4.30 -0.29 10.79
N VAL A 133 2.97 -0.20 10.66
CA VAL A 133 2.10 -1.24 10.09
C VAL A 133 1.10 -0.63 9.12
N ALA A 134 0.58 -1.44 8.21
CA ALA A 134 -0.52 -1.06 7.31
C ALA A 134 -1.40 -2.26 6.97
N PHE A 135 -2.68 -2.01 6.70
CA PHE A 135 -3.58 -3.05 6.20
C PHE A 135 -3.45 -3.18 4.69
N LEU A 136 -3.28 -4.41 4.21
CA LEU A 136 -3.25 -4.73 2.79
C LEU A 136 -4.39 -5.68 2.45
N LYS A 137 -5.24 -5.27 1.51
CA LYS A 137 -6.25 -6.13 0.89
C LYS A 137 -5.69 -6.77 -0.38
N THR A 138 -5.92 -8.08 -0.55
CA THR A 138 -5.64 -8.83 -1.79
C THR A 138 -6.86 -9.69 -2.17
N PRO A 139 -7.11 -9.95 -3.47
CA PRO A 139 -6.40 -9.40 -4.61
C PRO A 139 -6.64 -7.89 -4.74
N ASN A 140 -5.66 -7.20 -5.33
CA ASN A 140 -5.77 -5.78 -5.67
C ASN A 140 -5.15 -5.53 -7.06
N TYR A 141 -4.91 -4.27 -7.42
CA TYR A 141 -4.38 -3.88 -8.72
C TYR A 141 -3.09 -4.61 -9.12
N GLY A 142 -2.19 -4.89 -8.16
CA GLY A 142 -0.88 -5.45 -8.44
C GLY A 142 -0.63 -6.82 -7.83
N LEU A 143 -1.41 -7.23 -6.82
CA LEU A 143 -1.06 -8.35 -5.95
C LEU A 143 -2.17 -9.38 -5.86
N ASP A 144 -1.77 -10.65 -5.98
CA ASP A 144 -2.58 -11.81 -5.64
C ASP A 144 -2.38 -12.20 -4.16
N PRO A 145 -3.34 -12.88 -3.51
CA PRO A 145 -3.16 -13.37 -2.13
C PRO A 145 -2.00 -14.36 -1.93
N THR A 146 -1.41 -14.89 -3.01
CA THR A 146 -0.22 -15.75 -3.01
C THR A 146 1.09 -14.96 -3.08
N ASP A 147 1.02 -13.67 -3.42
CA ASP A 147 2.19 -12.80 -3.56
C ASP A 147 2.67 -12.26 -2.20
N ILE A 148 1.93 -12.57 -1.13
CA ILE A 148 2.21 -12.17 0.25
C ILE A 148 2.72 -13.40 1.03
N PRO A 149 3.91 -13.34 1.66
CA PRO A 149 4.44 -14.41 2.50
C PRO A 149 3.43 -14.81 3.56
N ARG A 150 3.17 -16.12 3.68
CA ARG A 150 2.19 -16.67 4.61
C ARG A 150 2.87 -17.27 5.82
N VAL A 151 2.23 -17.14 6.96
CA VAL A 151 2.59 -17.86 8.18
C VAL A 151 1.85 -19.21 8.30
N ASP A 152 0.70 -19.37 7.63
CA ASP A 152 -0.13 -20.59 7.74
C ASP A 152 -0.32 -21.32 6.39
N LEU A 153 -0.28 -22.67 6.43
CA LEU A 153 -0.53 -23.59 5.31
C LEU A 153 -2.02 -23.72 4.90
N GLY A 154 -2.91 -22.86 5.41
CA GLY A 154 -4.36 -22.97 5.21
C GLY A 154 -4.85 -22.52 3.82
N GLN A 155 -6.09 -22.92 3.48
CA GLN A 155 -6.74 -22.58 2.21
C GLN A 155 -6.86 -21.06 2.01
N VAL A 156 -6.51 -20.63 0.79
CA VAL A 156 -6.56 -19.23 0.34
C VAL A 156 -8.01 -18.82 0.15
N ARG A 157 -8.46 -17.80 0.88
CA ARG A 157 -9.75 -17.16 0.59
C ARG A 157 -9.60 -16.19 -0.57
N LYS A 158 -10.68 -16.01 -1.34
CA LYS A 158 -10.72 -15.05 -2.45
C LYS A 158 -10.42 -13.63 -2.02
N ASP A 159 -10.86 -13.21 -0.83
CA ASP A 159 -10.52 -11.91 -0.24
C ASP A 159 -9.67 -12.12 1.00
N HIS A 160 -8.52 -11.45 1.05
CA HIS A 160 -7.55 -11.57 2.14
C HIS A 160 -7.08 -10.20 2.60
N PHE A 161 -7.28 -9.93 3.89
CA PHE A 161 -6.75 -8.76 4.59
C PHE A 161 -5.60 -9.19 5.47
N THR A 162 -4.47 -8.49 5.34
CA THR A 162 -3.25 -8.75 6.11
C THR A 162 -2.79 -7.48 6.80
N LEU A 163 -2.30 -7.61 8.04
CA LEU A 163 -1.53 -6.55 8.68
C LEU A 163 -0.07 -6.71 8.28
N GLN A 164 0.44 -5.79 7.48
CA GLN A 164 1.83 -5.76 7.05
C GLN A 164 2.64 -4.94 8.05
N HIS A 165 3.70 -5.53 8.58
CA HIS A 165 4.67 -4.81 9.41
C HIS A 165 5.72 -4.17 8.51
N LEU A 166 5.61 -2.88 8.26
CA LEU A 166 6.54 -2.16 7.38
C LEU A 166 7.91 -1.99 8.07
N LYS A 167 7.90 -1.83 9.39
CA LYS A 167 9.09 -1.82 10.22
C LYS A 167 9.31 -3.18 10.88
N GLU A 168 10.56 -3.63 10.94
CA GLU A 168 10.90 -4.88 11.61
C GLU A 168 10.51 -4.81 13.10
N PRO A 169 9.70 -5.76 13.60
CA PRO A 169 9.31 -5.78 15.00
C PRO A 169 10.54 -5.92 15.91
N ARG A 170 10.60 -5.13 17.00
CA ARG A 170 11.68 -5.21 18.00
C ARG A 170 11.81 -6.60 18.65
N GLU A 171 10.71 -7.35 18.69
CA GLU A 171 10.67 -8.73 19.16
C GLU A 171 10.16 -9.59 18.00
N TYR A 172 11.03 -10.43 17.44
CA TYR A 172 10.63 -11.39 16.40
C TYR A 172 9.68 -12.40 17.02
N ASN A 173 8.39 -12.20 16.78
CA ASN A 173 7.37 -13.16 17.13
C ASN A 173 6.68 -13.57 15.82
N PRO A 174 7.09 -14.68 15.19
CA PRO A 174 6.62 -15.08 13.86
C PRO A 174 5.11 -15.33 13.83
N GLY A 175 4.49 -15.60 14.98
CA GLY A 175 3.02 -15.68 15.13
C GLY A 175 2.29 -14.33 15.10
N ARG A 176 3.01 -13.19 15.06
CA ARG A 176 2.44 -11.84 15.02
C ARG A 176 2.24 -11.24 13.64
N SER A 177 2.57 -11.95 12.56
CA SER A 177 2.07 -11.60 11.22
C SER A 177 0.58 -11.95 11.16
N HIS A 178 -0.21 -11.14 11.86
CA HIS A 178 -1.56 -11.46 12.22
C HIS A 178 -2.44 -11.26 10.99
N ARG A 179 -2.84 -12.37 10.40
CA ARG A 179 -4.06 -12.42 9.59
C ARG A 179 -5.14 -11.72 10.39
N ILE A 180 -5.63 -10.59 9.89
CA ILE A 180 -6.83 -10.00 10.45
C ILE A 180 -7.95 -10.85 9.90
N ARG A 181 -8.28 -11.89 10.67
CA ARG A 181 -9.58 -12.50 10.52
C ARG A 181 -10.55 -11.44 11.00
N GLY A 182 -11.23 -10.77 10.06
CA GLY A 182 -12.47 -10.07 10.37
C GLY A 182 -13.42 -11.10 10.96
N HIS A 183 -13.34 -11.31 12.28
CA HIS A 183 -14.20 -12.21 13.03
C HIS A 183 -15.52 -11.52 13.41
N GLY A 184 -15.95 -10.55 12.59
CA GLY A 184 -17.32 -10.09 12.62
C GLY A 184 -18.21 -11.19 12.05
N LYS A 185 -19.05 -11.81 12.87
CA LYS A 185 -20.23 -12.57 12.42
C LYS A 185 -21.20 -11.69 11.59
N HIS A 186 -20.92 -10.40 11.46
CA HIS A 186 -21.73 -9.42 10.74
C HIS A 186 -20.95 -8.89 9.51
N ALA A 187 -21.39 -9.38 8.37
CA ALA A 187 -21.24 -8.87 7.01
C ALA A 187 -19.82 -8.67 6.40
N PRO A 188 -19.54 -9.23 5.20
CA PRO A 188 -18.34 -8.92 4.41
C PRO A 188 -18.21 -7.43 4.00
N ASN A 189 -19.18 -6.59 4.36
CA ASN A 189 -19.21 -5.17 4.08
C ASN A 189 -18.62 -4.32 5.21
N SER A 190 -18.29 -4.86 6.39
CA SER A 190 -17.91 -4.06 7.56
C SER A 190 -16.47 -3.53 7.58
N LEU A 191 -15.66 -3.84 6.56
CA LEU A 191 -14.27 -3.41 6.48
C LEU A 191 -14.13 -2.18 5.60
N PRO A 192 -13.10 -1.34 5.81
CA PRO A 192 -12.89 -0.22 4.94
C PRO A 192 -12.69 -0.59 3.49
N HIS A 193 -13.24 0.28 2.64
CA HIS A 193 -13.12 0.13 1.21
C HIS A 193 -11.65 0.14 0.79
N ALA A 194 -11.34 -0.64 -0.26
CA ALA A 194 -9.99 -0.79 -0.77
C ALA A 194 -9.32 0.55 -1.06
N ILE A 195 -10.07 1.54 -1.56
CA ILE A 195 -9.58 2.89 -1.82
C ILE A 195 -8.96 3.58 -0.59
N ILE A 196 -9.57 3.40 0.59
CA ILE A 196 -9.09 3.96 1.86
C ILE A 196 -7.90 3.15 2.35
N LEU A 197 -7.98 1.81 2.27
CA LEU A 197 -6.88 0.94 2.72
C LEU A 197 -5.62 1.15 1.87
N ASP A 198 -5.76 1.21 0.56
CA ASP A 198 -4.66 1.45 -0.37
C ASP A 198 -4.07 2.85 -0.14
N TYR A 199 -4.90 3.88 0.08
CA TYR A 199 -4.41 5.21 0.49
C TYR A 199 -3.57 5.14 1.78
N MET A 200 -4.12 4.54 2.84
CA MET A 200 -3.43 4.41 4.12
C MET A 200 -2.16 3.56 4.02
N TYR A 201 -2.15 2.56 3.15
CA TYR A 201 -0.97 1.75 2.86
C TYR A 201 0.14 2.61 2.25
N GLY A 202 -0.19 3.42 1.23
CA GLY A 202 0.75 4.35 0.63
C GLY A 202 1.31 5.34 1.64
N VAL A 203 0.46 5.88 2.54
CA VAL A 203 0.88 6.83 3.57
C VAL A 203 1.89 6.19 4.52
N ALA A 204 1.61 4.96 4.97
CA ALA A 204 2.49 4.23 5.87
C ALA A 204 3.85 3.92 5.22
N VAL A 205 3.85 3.45 3.96
CA VAL A 205 5.08 3.20 3.20
C VAL A 205 5.90 4.47 3.03
N TYR A 206 5.26 5.58 2.63
CA TYR A 206 5.96 6.84 2.41
C TYR A 206 6.51 7.44 3.71
N LYS A 207 5.81 7.30 4.83
CA LYS A 207 6.37 7.67 6.15
C LYS A 207 7.62 6.87 6.50
N GLN A 208 7.66 5.59 6.10
CA GLN A 208 8.75 4.68 6.45
C GLN A 208 9.97 4.83 5.54
N TRP A 209 9.77 4.98 4.23
CA TRP A 209 10.84 4.93 3.23
C TRP A 209 10.84 6.10 2.23
N GLY A 210 9.90 7.04 2.38
CA GLY A 210 9.89 8.28 1.63
C GLY A 210 11.09 9.14 2.00
N ARG A 211 11.68 9.76 0.98
CA ARG A 211 12.80 10.65 1.19
C ARG A 211 12.31 11.88 1.94
N LYS A 212 12.92 12.16 3.10
CA LYS A 212 12.69 13.39 3.86
C LYS A 212 13.55 14.50 3.26
N ASP A 213 13.29 14.87 2.01
CA ASP A 213 13.89 16.08 1.48
C ASP A 213 13.26 17.26 2.22
N SER A 214 14.11 18.00 2.94
CA SER A 214 13.75 18.96 3.97
C SER A 214 12.99 20.21 3.50
N ASN A 215 12.44 20.26 2.28
CA ASN A 215 11.92 21.51 1.69
C ASN A 215 10.92 21.30 0.54
N VAL A 216 9.88 20.49 0.70
CA VAL A 216 8.69 20.59 -0.18
C VAL A 216 7.45 20.63 0.71
N HIS A 217 7.08 21.87 1.06
CA HIS A 217 5.81 22.24 1.70
C HIS A 217 4.84 22.74 0.64
#